data_AF-A0A1V3XYE8-F1
#
_entry.id   AF-A0A1V3XYE8-F1
#
_cell.length_a   1.000
_cell.length_b   1.000
_cell.length_c   1.000
_cell.angle_alpha   90.00
_cell.angle_beta   90.00
_cell.angle_gamma   90.00
#
_symmetry.space_group_name_H-M   'P 1'
#
loop_
_entity.id
_entity.type
_entity.pdbx_description
1 polymer ?
#
loop_
_entity_poly.entity_id
_entity_poly.type
_entity_poly.pdbx_seq_one_letter_code
_entity_poly.pdbx_strand_id
1 'polypeptide(L)' 'MARLGVWSGDGPQLDLHQPTFDLDERALAIGLRVLVNIIEQAAAF' A
#
# COMPACT_ATOMS: atom_id res chain seq x y z
N MET A 1 2.77 -10.65 5.57
CA MET A 1 2.40 -9.22 5.50
C MET A 1 2.54 -8.77 4.07
N ALA A 2 1.47 -8.27 3.45
CA ALA A 2 1.56 -7.56 2.17
C ALA A 2 1.93 -6.10 2.46
N ARG A 3 2.91 -5.55 1.73
CA ARG A 3 3.30 -4.13 1.82
C ARG A 3 2.89 -3.46 0.52
N LEU A 4 1.88 -2.61 0.59
CA LEU A 4 1.32 -1.92 -0.56
C LEU A 4 2.15 -0.67 -0.89
N GLY A 5 2.39 -0.40 -2.18
CA GLY A 5 3.11 0.80 -2.63
C GLY A 5 4.65 0.69 -2.61
N VAL A 6 5.22 -0.44 -2.20
CA VAL A 6 6.69 -0.61 -2.09
C VAL A 6 7.36 -0.89 -3.44
N TRP A 7 6.65 -1.52 -4.38
CA TRP A 7 7.17 -1.76 -5.72
C TRP A 7 6.02 -1.94 -6.71
N SER A 8 6.13 -1.27 -7.86
CA SER A 8 5.14 -1.32 -8.94
C SER A 8 5.19 -2.62 -9.74
N GLY A 9 6.26 -3.40 -9.61
CA GLY A 9 6.58 -4.54 -10.49
C GLY A 9 7.41 -4.15 -11.71
N ASP A 10 7.62 -2.85 -11.95
CA ASP A 10 8.43 -2.29 -13.03
C ASP A 10 9.66 -1.56 -12.46
N GLY A 11 10.79 -1.68 -13.14
CA GLY A 11 12.04 -1.02 -12.71
C GLY A 11 12.63 -1.60 -11.41
N PRO A 12 13.61 -0.90 -10.80
CA PRO A 12 14.29 -1.39 -9.62
C PRO A 12 13.37 -1.39 -8.39
N GLN A 13 13.41 -2.48 -7.63
CA GLN A 13 12.76 -2.55 -6.32
C GLN A 13 13.63 -1.83 -5.28
N LEU A 14 13.12 -0.74 -4.70
CA LEU A 14 13.83 0.08 -3.72
C LEU A 14 13.59 -0.42 -2.28
N ASP A 15 14.60 -0.26 -1.41
CA ASP A 15 14.48 -0.59 0.01
C ASP A 15 13.76 0.55 0.76
N LEU A 16 12.65 0.21 1.44
CA LEU A 16 11.80 1.11 2.20
C LEU A 16 12.53 1.88 3.32
N HIS A 17 13.67 1.36 3.81
CA HIS A 17 14.42 2.00 4.90
C HIS A 17 15.49 2.97 4.42
N GLN A 18 15.67 3.12 3.10
CA GLN A 18 16.64 4.05 2.52
C GLN A 18 16.00 5.41 2.27
N PRO A 19 16.77 6.52 2.35
CA PRO A 19 16.26 7.86 2.05
C PRO A 19 15.89 8.05 0.56
N THR A 20 16.28 7.12 -0.30
CA THR A 20 15.95 7.09 -1.72
C THR A 20 14.68 6.31 -2.02
N PHE A 21 13.96 5.81 -1.01
CA PHE A 21 12.69 5.13 -1.22
C PHE A 21 11.68 6.07 -1.89
N ASP A 22 11.10 5.58 -2.99
CA ASP A 22 10.05 6.25 -3.74
C ASP A 22 8.78 5.41 -3.66
N LEU A 23 7.70 6.00 -3.15
CA LEU A 23 6.43 5.31 -2.92
C LEU A 23 5.62 5.27 -4.22
N ASP A 24 5.09 4.10 -4.57
CA ASP A 24 4.07 4.02 -5.63
C ASP A 24 2.73 4.58 -5.13
N GLU A 25 2.51 5.87 -5.35
CA GLU A 25 1.32 6.61 -4.91
C GLU A 25 0.01 6.05 -5.50
N ARG A 26 0.06 5.33 -6.62
CA ARG A 26 -1.12 4.66 -7.21
C ARG A 26 -1.74 3.67 -6.22
N ALA A 27 -0.93 3.15 -5.32
CA ALA A 27 -1.36 2.19 -4.30
C ALA A 27 -2.11 2.86 -3.14
N LEU A 28 -2.04 4.18 -2.95
CA LEU A 28 -2.74 4.88 -1.85
C LEU A 28 -4.26 4.72 -1.92
N ALA A 29 -4.84 4.88 -3.11
CA ALA A 29 -6.29 4.72 -3.30
C ALA A 29 -6.74 3.27 -3.04
N ILE A 30 -5.89 2.29 -3.36
CA ILE A 30 -6.13 0.88 -3.09
C ILE A 30 -6.09 0.64 -1.58
N GLY A 31 -5.08 1.16 -0.88
CA GLY A 31 -4.93 1.03 0.57
C GLY A 31 -6.11 1.63 1.32
N LEU A 32 -6.56 2.81 0.90
CA LEU A 32 -7.74 3.46 1.47
C LEU A 32 -8.99 2.60 1.29
N ARG A 33 -9.23 2.10 0.08
CA ARG A 33 -10.37 1.22 -0.20
C ARG A 33 -10.34 -0.03 0.66
N VAL A 34 -9.19 -0.70 0.76
CA VAL A 34 -9.03 -1.89 1.60
C VAL A 34 -9.35 -1.56 3.06
N LEU A 35 -8.77 -0.49 3.61
CA LEU A 35 -9.00 -0.09 5.00
C LEU A 35 -10.48 0.22 5.27
N VAL A 36 -11.12 1.02 4.42
CA VAL A 36 -12.54 1.40 4.58
C VAL A 36 -13.44 0.18 4.53
N ASN A 37 -13.22 -0.74 3.58
CA ASN A 37 -14.03 -1.96 3.48
C ASN A 37 -13.80 -2.89 4.68
N ILE A 38 -12.58 -2.98 5.21
CA ILE A 38 -12.31 -3.73 6.44
C ILE A 38 -13.07 -3.13 7.62
N ILE A 39 -13.06 -1.81 7.78
CA ILE A 39 -13.79 -1.11 8.85
C ILE A 39 -15.30 -1.36 8.72
N GLU A 40 -15.85 -1.22 7.52
CA GLU A 40 -17.27 -1.48 7.25
C GLU A 40 -17.67 -2.90 7.62
N GLN A 41 -16.91 -3.90 7.19
CA GLN A 41 -17.17 -5.30 7.51
C GLN A 41 -17.03 -5.60 9.01
N ALA A 42 -16.05 -4.99 9.68
CA ALA A 42 -15.85 -5.17 11.11
C ALA A 42 -16.98 -4.54 11.95
N ALA A 43 -17.56 -3.43 11.48
CA ALA A 43 -18.64 -2.71 12.17
C ALA A 43 -20.03 -3.35 11.99
N ALA A 44 -20.16 -4.33 11.09
CA ALA A 44 -21.42 -5.03 10.83
C ALA A 44 -21.74 -6.16 11.84
N PHE A 45 -20.87 -6.38 12.83
CA PHE A 45 -21.00 -7.38 13.90
C PHE A 45 -20.97 -6.71 15.28
#